data_AF-A0A812SM53-F1
#
_entry.id   AF-A0A812SM53-F1
#
_cell.length_a   1.000
_cell.length_b   1.000
_cell.length_c   1.000
_cell.angle_alpha   90.00
_cell.angle_beta   90.00
_cell.angle_gamma   90.00
#
_symmetry.space_group_name_H-M   'P 1'
#
loop_
_entity.id
_entity.type
_entity.pdbx_description
1 polymer ?
#
loop_
_entity_poly.entity_id
_entity_poly.type
_entity_poly.pdbx_seq_one_letter_code
_entity_poly.pdbx_strand_id
1 'polypeptide(L)'
;MLQLLLCQANRSLLTAGQTMLSTTALIMLALFIFGCVAVELITHDNDLNNLDETRDIIFRHFPNLFTSILTLLQFVTLDSIAAVYYPLIVHKPLLIIYFVPIMVIVSIGLMNLVTAVLVENALENAAAEAEAERLNLKKKIKEALPMLLTKFEDLDEDGSGYISRDEIEGVPLSVLPPKLLENVSIDSMVDLFELLDVDGGGQLTQHEFVEGLL
;
A
#
# COMPACT_ATOMS: atom_id res chain seq x y z
N MET A 1 1.74 -8.46 -22.04
CA MET A 1 2.27 -8.48 -20.65
C MET A 1 3.11 -7.24 -20.34
N LEU A 2 4.18 -6.94 -21.10
CA LEU A 2 5.05 -5.78 -20.85
C LEU A 2 4.34 -4.40 -20.93
N GLN A 3 3.44 -4.20 -21.91
CA GLN A 3 2.69 -2.95 -22.06
C GLN A 3 1.65 -2.71 -20.94
N LEU A 4 1.09 -3.79 -20.37
CA LEU A 4 0.17 -3.73 -19.24
C LEU A 4 0.91 -3.33 -17.95
N LEU A 5 2.09 -3.91 -17.71
CA LEU A 5 2.97 -3.55 -16.59
C LEU A 5 3.43 -2.09 -16.68
N LEU A 6 3.82 -1.61 -17.87
CA LEU A 6 4.20 -0.20 -18.08
C LEU A 6 3.03 0.77 -17.86
N CYS A 7 1.82 0.41 -18.30
CA CYS A 7 0.63 1.24 -18.11
C CYS A 7 0.24 1.32 -16.63
N GLN A 8 0.31 0.19 -15.90
CA GLN A 8 0.01 0.12 -14.47
C GLN A 8 1.05 0.88 -13.63
N ALA A 9 2.33 0.76 -13.96
CA ALA A 9 3.40 1.53 -13.31
C ALA A 9 3.22 3.04 -13.53
N ASN A 10 2.90 3.48 -14.76
CA ASN A 10 2.65 4.90 -15.03
C ASN A 10 1.42 5.43 -14.29
N ARG A 11 0.36 4.62 -14.16
CA ARG A 11 -0.88 5.03 -13.49
C ARG A 11 -0.71 5.14 -11.98
N SER A 12 0.07 4.24 -11.39
CA SER A 12 0.39 4.27 -9.96
C SER A 12 1.34 5.42 -9.66
N LEU A 13 2.37 5.64 -10.48
CA LEU A 13 3.23 6.84 -10.40
C LEU A 13 2.45 8.16 -10.52
N LEU A 14 1.42 8.23 -11.37
CA LEU A 14 0.60 9.43 -11.51
C LEU A 14 -0.29 9.68 -10.28
N THR A 15 -0.81 8.62 -9.67
CA THR A 15 -1.62 8.69 -8.46
C THR A 15 -0.75 9.11 -7.26
N ALA A 16 0.46 8.54 -7.18
CA ALA A 16 1.51 8.91 -6.24
C ALA A 16 1.94 10.35 -6.39
N GLY A 17 2.22 10.71 -7.64
CA GLY A 17 2.58 12.06 -8.02
C GLY A 17 1.54 13.04 -7.52
N GLN A 18 0.24 12.74 -7.61
CA GLN A 18 -0.80 13.67 -7.20
C GLN A 18 -0.80 13.95 -5.67
N THR A 19 -0.69 12.93 -4.83
CA THR A 19 -0.67 13.09 -3.36
C THR A 19 0.64 13.73 -2.89
N MET A 20 1.77 13.33 -3.48
CA MET A 20 3.08 13.91 -3.22
C MET A 20 3.16 15.36 -3.69
N LEU A 21 2.62 15.68 -4.87
CA LEU A 21 2.57 17.05 -5.38
C LEU A 21 1.71 17.94 -4.50
N SER A 22 0.57 17.44 -4.01
CA SER A 22 -0.30 18.19 -3.11
C SER A 22 0.40 18.51 -1.77
N THR A 23 1.11 17.53 -1.21
CA THR A 23 1.88 17.70 0.03
C THR A 23 3.09 18.61 -0.17
N THR A 24 3.79 18.48 -1.31
CA THR A 24 4.91 19.34 -1.69
C THR A 24 4.45 20.78 -1.91
N ALA A 25 3.31 20.98 -2.58
CA ALA A 25 2.73 22.30 -2.79
C ALA A 25 2.33 22.96 -1.46
N LEU A 26 1.77 22.20 -0.51
CA LEU A 26 1.45 22.68 0.83
C LEU A 26 2.71 23.13 1.59
N ILE A 27 3.79 22.33 1.54
CA ILE A 27 5.08 22.69 2.15
C ILE A 27 5.65 23.95 1.51
N MET A 28 5.66 24.04 0.17
CA MET A 28 6.17 25.21 -0.55
C MET A 28 5.37 26.49 -0.22
N LEU A 29 4.05 26.39 -0.11
CA LEU A 29 3.20 27.49 0.31
C LEU A 29 3.50 27.91 1.75
N ALA A 30 3.67 26.95 2.66
CA ALA A 30 4.04 27.23 4.04
C ALA A 30 5.41 27.94 4.11
N LEU A 31 6.42 27.43 3.40
CA LEU A 31 7.75 28.06 3.32
C LEU A 31 7.68 29.47 2.75
N PHE A 32 6.81 29.73 1.77
CA PHE A 32 6.61 31.07 1.23
C PHE A 32 6.04 32.03 2.29
N ILE A 33 4.96 31.63 2.97
CA ILE A 33 4.32 32.46 4.01
C ILE A 33 5.31 32.72 5.16
N PHE A 34 5.95 31.67 5.66
CA PHE A 34 6.93 31.81 6.74
C PHE A 34 8.17 32.59 6.29
N GLY A 35 8.59 32.47 5.03
CA GLY A 35 9.70 33.25 4.46
C GLY A 35 9.40 34.75 4.42
N CYS A 36 8.18 35.13 4.03
CA CYS A 36 7.74 36.53 4.10
C CYS A 36 7.77 37.05 5.53
N VAL A 37 7.25 36.26 6.48
CA VAL A 37 7.29 36.61 7.91
C VAL A 37 8.72 36.68 8.43
N ALA A 38 9.63 35.80 7.97
CA ALA A 38 11.04 35.81 8.37
C ALA A 38 11.72 37.13 8.02
N VAL A 39 11.57 37.58 6.77
CA VAL A 39 12.16 38.83 6.30
C VAL A 39 11.60 40.02 7.06
N GLU A 40 10.29 40.05 7.30
CA GLU A 40 9.68 41.17 8.03
C GLU A 40 10.09 41.18 9.50
N LEU A 41 10.07 40.02 10.17
CA LEU A 41 10.28 39.90 11.61
C LEU A 41 11.76 39.95 12.01
N ILE A 42 12.66 39.39 11.18
CA ILE A 42 14.09 39.23 11.51
C ILE A 42 14.91 40.36 10.88
N THR A 43 14.67 40.70 9.61
CA THR A 43 15.51 41.67 8.88
C THR A 43 15.26 43.12 9.32
N HIS A 44 14.03 43.47 9.74
CA HIS A 44 13.69 44.82 10.22
C HIS A 44 13.90 45.01 11.74
N ASP A 45 14.43 44.01 12.43
CA ASP A 45 14.66 44.09 13.88
C ASP A 45 15.95 44.87 14.19
N ASN A 46 15.82 46.04 14.82
CA ASN A 46 16.97 46.87 15.17
C ASN A 46 17.86 46.21 16.24
N ASP A 47 17.29 45.43 17.17
CA ASP A 47 18.06 44.83 18.26
C ASP A 47 18.98 43.72 17.74
N LEU A 48 18.49 42.93 16.79
CA LEU A 48 19.28 41.87 16.14
C LEU A 48 20.33 42.44 15.19
N ASN A 49 19.99 43.53 14.48
CA ASN A 49 20.91 44.18 13.55
C ASN A 49 22.05 44.95 14.24
N ASN A 50 21.96 45.23 15.54
CA ASN A 50 23.00 45.95 16.28
C ASN A 50 24.17 45.06 16.73
N LEU A 51 24.01 43.73 16.69
CA LEU A 51 25.02 42.75 17.08
C LEU A 51 25.73 42.21 15.84
N ASP A 52 27.06 42.25 15.80
CA ASP A 52 27.83 41.81 14.64
C ASP A 52 27.64 40.32 14.32
N GLU A 53 27.53 39.45 15.35
CA GLU A 53 27.29 38.01 15.17
C GLU A 53 25.92 37.73 14.52
N THR A 54 24.85 38.35 15.03
CA THR A 54 23.50 38.14 14.52
C THR A 54 23.28 38.80 13.16
N ARG A 55 23.91 39.96 12.91
CA ARG A 55 23.85 40.66 11.62
C ARG A 55 24.45 39.83 10.49
N ASP A 56 25.59 39.17 10.71
CA ASP A 56 26.19 38.30 9.68
C ASP A 56 25.27 37.12 9.33
N ILE A 57 24.60 36.53 10.33
CA ILE A 57 23.63 35.46 10.12
C ILE A 57 22.43 35.95 9.30
N ILE A 58 21.87 37.12 9.64
CA ILE A 58 20.74 37.73 8.93
C ILE A 58 21.13 38.05 7.49
N PHE A 59 22.31 38.63 7.27
CA PHE A 59 22.78 38.98 5.93
C PHE A 59 23.03 37.75 5.04
N ARG A 60 23.47 36.63 5.62
CA ARG A 60 23.69 35.38 4.86
C ARG A 60 22.40 34.60 4.59
N HIS A 61 21.50 34.54 5.56
CA HIS A 61 20.36 33.61 5.53
C HIS A 61 19.01 34.29 5.22
N PHE A 62 18.85 35.56 5.60
CA PHE A 62 17.62 36.34 5.45
C PHE A 62 17.77 37.69 4.70
N PRO A 63 18.67 37.86 3.70
CA PRO A 63 18.83 39.14 3.01
C PRO A 63 17.64 39.48 2.10
N ASN A 64 16.93 38.47 1.59
CA ASN A 64 15.77 38.61 0.73
C ASN A 64 14.86 37.38 0.86
N LEU A 65 13.64 37.48 0.31
CA LEU A 65 12.63 36.41 0.39
C LEU A 65 13.13 35.08 -0.19
N PHE A 66 13.78 35.11 -1.35
CA PHE A 66 14.25 33.89 -2.01
C PHE A 66 15.32 33.16 -1.18
N THR A 67 16.30 33.89 -0.65
CA THR A 67 17.35 33.35 0.23
C THR A 67 16.76 32.85 1.54
N SER A 68 15.74 33.56 2.06
CA SER A 68 15.01 33.12 3.25
C SER A 68 14.28 31.80 3.00
N ILE A 69 13.60 31.64 1.85
CA ILE A 69 12.96 30.38 1.46
C ILE A 69 13.99 29.26 1.33
N LEU A 70 15.18 29.52 0.75
CA LEU A 70 16.27 28.53 0.70
C LEU A 70 16.79 28.15 2.08
N THR A 71 16.95 29.12 2.99
CA THR A 71 17.28 28.85 4.38
C THR A 71 16.19 28.00 5.03
N LEU A 72 14.92 28.36 4.88
CA LEU A 72 13.81 27.58 5.44
C LEU A 72 13.70 26.18 4.81
N LEU A 73 14.17 26.00 3.58
CA LEU A 73 14.32 24.67 2.98
C LEU A 73 15.39 23.83 3.72
N GLN A 74 16.46 24.44 4.23
CA GLN A 74 17.40 23.76 5.14
C GLN A 74 16.75 23.38 6.48
N PHE A 75 15.76 24.16 6.94
CA PHE A 75 14.91 23.76 8.07
C PHE A 75 14.02 22.56 7.76
N VAL A 76 13.66 22.32 6.49
CA VAL A 76 12.99 21.07 6.06
C VAL A 76 13.90 19.87 6.22
N THR A 77 15.18 20.02 5.88
CA THR A 77 16.15 18.93 5.98
C THR A 77 16.78 18.82 7.38
N LEU A 78 16.42 19.72 8.31
CA LEU A 78 17.07 19.88 9.63
C LEU A 78 18.60 20.00 9.52
N ASP A 79 19.09 20.57 8.41
CA ASP A 79 20.51 20.62 8.10
C ASP A 79 21.16 21.86 8.71
N SER A 80 22.10 21.67 9.63
CA SER A 80 22.87 22.71 10.30
C SER A 80 22.07 23.92 10.86
N ILE A 81 20.78 23.74 11.14
CA ILE A 81 19.88 24.83 11.51
C ILE A 81 20.16 25.47 12.87
N ALA A 82 20.81 24.75 13.77
CA ALA A 82 21.16 25.24 15.10
C ALA A 82 22.05 26.48 15.04
N ALA A 83 22.96 26.56 14.06
CA ALA A 83 23.82 27.72 13.85
C ALA A 83 23.02 28.98 13.46
N VAL A 84 21.81 28.81 12.91
CA VAL A 84 20.94 29.92 12.51
C VAL A 84 20.05 30.35 13.67
N TYR A 85 19.20 29.46 14.21
CA TYR A 85 18.18 29.88 15.18
C TYR A 85 18.73 30.10 16.59
N TYR A 86 19.78 29.38 17.02
CA TYR A 86 20.28 29.47 18.41
C TYR A 86 20.76 30.87 18.79
N PRO A 87 21.68 31.52 18.05
CA PRO A 87 22.13 32.88 18.37
C PRO A 87 20.98 33.90 18.30
N LEU A 88 20.06 33.75 17.35
CA LEU A 88 18.85 34.59 17.24
C LEU A 88 17.98 34.50 18.50
N ILE A 89 17.71 33.30 19.01
CA ILE A 89 16.88 33.08 20.21
C ILE A 89 17.59 33.54 21.49
N VAL A 90 18.90 33.35 21.60
CA VAL A 90 19.68 33.82 22.77
C VAL A 90 19.57 35.34 22.93
N HIS A 91 19.63 36.09 21.83
CA HIS A 91 19.50 37.55 21.85
C HIS A 91 18.05 38.03 21.94
N LYS A 92 17.13 37.35 21.27
CA LYS A 92 15.69 37.66 21.32
C LYS A 92 14.87 36.40 21.56
N PRO A 93 14.62 36.04 22.84
CA PRO A 93 13.89 34.82 23.20
C PRO A 93 12.49 34.72 22.58
N LEU A 94 11.86 35.86 22.27
CA LEU A 94 10.55 35.91 21.61
C LEU A 94 10.55 35.21 20.23
N LEU A 95 11.69 35.09 19.55
CA LEU A 95 11.78 34.39 18.26
C LEU A 95 11.51 32.89 18.36
N ILE A 96 11.49 32.31 19.58
CA ILE A 96 11.10 30.92 19.80
C ILE A 96 9.68 30.64 19.30
N ILE A 97 8.77 31.62 19.39
CA ILE A 97 7.40 31.50 18.92
C ILE A 97 7.30 31.43 17.39
N TYR A 98 8.36 31.85 16.69
CA TYR A 98 8.45 31.77 15.24
C TYR A 98 9.14 30.46 14.82
N PHE A 99 10.32 30.16 15.38
CA PHE A 99 11.13 29.01 14.97
C PHE A 99 10.55 27.65 15.41
N VAL A 100 9.91 27.55 16.57
CA VAL A 100 9.37 26.26 17.03
C VAL A 100 8.18 25.79 16.17
N PRO A 101 7.16 26.62 15.89
CA PRO A 101 6.04 26.18 15.06
C PRO A 101 6.45 25.79 13.64
N ILE A 102 7.36 26.56 13.01
CA ILE A 102 7.83 26.20 11.66
C ILE A 102 8.59 24.88 11.67
N MET A 103 9.46 24.62 12.65
CA MET A 103 10.14 23.33 12.78
C MET A 103 9.15 22.17 12.92
N VAL A 104 8.11 22.33 13.73
CA VAL A 104 7.06 21.31 13.92
C VAL A 104 6.25 21.09 12.64
N ILE A 105 5.73 22.16 12.03
CA ILE A 105 4.92 22.09 10.81
C ILE A 105 5.69 21.42 9.68
N VAL A 106 6.94 21.84 9.50
CA VAL A 106 7.81 21.30 8.45
C VAL A 106 8.18 19.84 8.71
N SER A 107 8.46 19.46 9.96
CA SER A 107 8.74 18.07 10.34
C SER A 107 7.52 17.16 10.10
N ILE A 108 6.32 17.61 10.48
CA ILE A 108 5.07 16.88 10.21
C ILE A 108 4.82 16.79 8.70
N GLY A 109 5.06 17.87 7.95
CA GLY A 109 4.93 17.89 6.49
C GLY A 109 5.85 16.87 5.81
N LEU A 110 7.11 16.80 6.24
CA LEU A 110 8.07 15.82 5.74
C LEU A 110 7.65 14.39 6.11
N MET A 111 7.21 14.16 7.35
CA MET A 111 6.72 12.85 7.78
C MET A 111 5.49 12.40 7.00
N ASN A 112 4.57 13.32 6.69
CA ASN A 112 3.40 13.04 5.86
C ASN A 112 3.79 12.70 4.42
N LEU A 113 4.81 13.37 3.85
CA LEU A 113 5.34 13.03 2.53
C LEU A 113 5.93 11.61 2.52
N VAL A 114 6.74 11.27 3.52
CA VAL A 114 7.32 9.91 3.66
C VAL A 114 6.21 8.88 3.85
N THR A 115 5.22 9.17 4.69
CA THR A 115 4.09 8.28 4.96
C THR A 115 3.27 8.04 3.69
N ALA A 116 3.01 9.07 2.88
CA ALA A 116 2.31 8.92 1.61
C ALA A 116 3.01 7.92 0.69
N VAL A 117 4.34 8.04 0.55
CA VAL A 117 5.15 7.12 -0.27
C VAL A 117 5.11 5.69 0.29
N LEU A 118 5.19 5.51 1.61
CA LEU A 118 5.15 4.19 2.23
C LEU A 118 3.78 3.52 2.07
N VAL A 119 2.70 4.27 2.30
CA VAL A 119 1.31 3.78 2.16
C VAL A 119 1.05 3.33 0.73
N GLU A 120 1.54 4.07 -0.25
CA GLU A 120 1.35 3.72 -1.65
C GLU A 120 2.13 2.48 -2.05
N ASN A 121 3.39 2.36 -1.65
CA ASN A 121 4.16 1.13 -1.85
C ASN A 121 3.46 -0.07 -1.18
N ALA A 122 2.89 0.12 0.02
CA ALA A 122 2.14 -0.93 0.71
C ALA A 122 0.86 -1.34 -0.05
N LEU A 123 0.11 -0.37 -0.58
CA LEU A 123 -1.11 -0.62 -1.36
C LEU A 123 -0.79 -1.30 -2.70
N GLU A 124 0.27 -0.88 -3.39
CA GLU A 124 0.73 -1.52 -4.63
C GLU A 124 1.16 -2.97 -4.39
N ASN A 125 1.94 -3.21 -3.34
CA ASN A 125 2.37 -4.56 -2.98
C ASN A 125 1.18 -5.45 -2.61
N ALA A 126 0.24 -4.94 -1.81
CA ALA A 126 -0.98 -5.69 -1.45
C ALA A 126 -1.83 -6.03 -2.69
N ALA A 127 -1.95 -5.11 -3.65
CA ALA A 127 -2.67 -5.37 -4.90
C ALA A 127 -1.96 -6.40 -5.77
N ALA A 128 -0.62 -6.36 -5.84
CA ALA A 128 0.17 -7.34 -6.58
C ALA A 128 0.08 -8.74 -5.96
N GLU A 129 0.13 -8.84 -4.63
CA GLU A 129 -0.03 -10.09 -3.89
C GLU A 129 -1.42 -10.71 -4.13
N ALA A 130 -2.48 -9.91 -4.05
CA ALA A 130 -3.86 -10.38 -4.28
C ALA A 130 -4.07 -10.93 -5.71
N GLU A 131 -3.51 -10.27 -6.73
CA GLU A 131 -3.60 -10.79 -8.11
C GLU A 131 -2.74 -12.03 -8.31
N ALA A 132 -1.54 -12.08 -7.71
CA ALA A 132 -0.69 -13.27 -7.76
C ALA A 132 -1.36 -14.49 -7.10
N GLU A 133 -2.02 -14.29 -5.96
CA GLU A 133 -2.82 -15.33 -5.29
C GLU A 133 -3.96 -15.81 -6.19
N ARG A 134 -4.72 -14.88 -6.80
CA ARG A 134 -5.82 -15.22 -7.70
C ARG A 134 -5.35 -16.00 -8.93
N LEU A 135 -4.21 -15.65 -9.50
CA LEU A 135 -3.61 -16.39 -10.62
C LEU A 135 -3.10 -17.77 -10.19
N ASN A 136 -2.53 -17.89 -8.98
CA ASN A 136 -2.11 -19.17 -8.43
C ASN A 136 -3.30 -20.10 -8.15
N LEU A 137 -4.40 -19.57 -7.61
CA LEU A 137 -5.65 -20.32 -7.45
C LEU A 137 -6.18 -20.81 -8.80
N LYS A 138 -6.25 -19.94 -9.82
CA LYS A 138 -6.67 -20.34 -11.17
C LYS A 138 -5.76 -21.41 -11.79
N LYS A 139 -4.45 -21.34 -11.56
CA LYS A 139 -3.51 -22.38 -12.02
C LYS A 139 -3.77 -23.71 -11.32
N LYS A 140 -3.90 -23.70 -9.99
CA LYS A 140 -4.25 -24.90 -9.22
C LYS A 140 -5.56 -25.53 -9.69
N ILE A 141 -6.59 -24.71 -9.91
CA ILE A 141 -7.87 -25.16 -10.48
C ILE A 141 -7.65 -25.81 -11.85
N LYS A 142 -6.92 -25.14 -12.75
CA LYS A 142 -6.68 -25.65 -14.12
C LYS A 142 -5.84 -26.94 -14.15
N GLU A 143 -4.93 -27.12 -13.20
CA GLU A 143 -4.12 -28.33 -13.05
C GLU A 143 -4.92 -29.48 -12.42
N ALA A 144 -5.82 -29.17 -11.48
CA ALA A 144 -6.69 -30.16 -10.84
C ALA A 144 -7.88 -30.58 -11.74
N LEU A 145 -8.39 -29.68 -12.58
CA LEU A 145 -9.53 -29.93 -13.46
C LEU A 145 -9.41 -31.21 -14.30
N PRO A 146 -8.33 -31.47 -15.08
CA PRO A 146 -8.24 -32.68 -15.88
C PRO A 146 -8.17 -33.95 -15.02
N MET A 147 -7.58 -33.88 -13.82
CA MET A 147 -7.57 -35.01 -12.89
C MET A 147 -8.96 -35.31 -12.35
N LEU A 148 -9.76 -34.28 -12.03
CA LEU A 148 -11.13 -34.45 -11.57
C LEU A 148 -12.05 -34.95 -12.68
N LEU A 149 -11.89 -34.43 -13.91
CA LEU A 149 -12.65 -34.88 -15.08
C LEU A 149 -12.38 -36.35 -15.41
N THR A 150 -11.12 -36.78 -15.41
CA THR A 150 -10.77 -38.19 -15.61
C THR A 150 -11.31 -39.07 -14.48
N LYS A 151 -11.32 -38.58 -13.24
CA LYS A 151 -11.93 -39.30 -12.12
C LYS A 151 -13.44 -39.40 -12.21
N PHE A 152 -14.10 -38.39 -12.75
CA PHE A 152 -15.53 -38.41 -13.03
C PHE A 152 -15.85 -39.46 -14.10
N GLU A 153 -15.09 -39.51 -15.19
CA GLU A 153 -15.22 -40.54 -16.24
C GLU A 153 -14.93 -41.95 -15.72
N ASP A 154 -14.01 -42.11 -14.76
CA ASP A 154 -13.76 -43.41 -14.11
C ASP A 154 -14.94 -43.88 -13.23
N LEU A 155 -15.78 -42.96 -12.75
CA LEU A 155 -16.92 -43.23 -11.84
C LEU A 155 -18.25 -43.39 -12.58
N ASP A 156 -18.41 -42.73 -13.73
CA ASP A 156 -19.57 -42.82 -14.62
C ASP A 156 -19.50 -44.10 -15.47
N GLU A 157 -19.93 -45.24 -14.89
CA GLU A 157 -19.89 -46.55 -15.56
C GLU A 157 -20.89 -46.64 -16.72
N ASP A 158 -22.03 -45.94 -16.62
CA ASP A 158 -23.10 -45.99 -17.62
C ASP A 158 -22.96 -44.94 -18.74
N GLY A 159 -22.05 -43.97 -18.58
CA GLY A 159 -21.77 -42.90 -19.54
C GLY A 159 -22.92 -41.90 -19.66
N SER A 160 -23.77 -41.80 -18.64
CA SER A 160 -24.92 -40.90 -18.61
C SER A 160 -24.51 -39.43 -18.46
N GLY A 161 -23.27 -39.15 -18.02
CA GLY A 161 -22.77 -37.82 -17.70
C GLY A 161 -23.15 -37.33 -16.30
N TYR A 162 -23.66 -38.22 -15.45
CA TYR A 162 -24.01 -37.98 -14.05
C TYR A 162 -23.48 -39.12 -13.19
N ILE A 163 -23.05 -38.83 -11.97
CA ILE A 163 -22.75 -39.88 -11.00
C ILE A 163 -24.01 -40.12 -10.17
N SER A 164 -24.57 -41.32 -10.27
CA SER A 164 -25.71 -41.73 -9.48
C SER A 164 -25.29 -42.36 -8.14
N ARG A 165 -26.23 -42.42 -7.19
CA ARG A 165 -25.97 -42.98 -5.85
C ARG A 165 -25.50 -44.44 -5.93
N ASP A 166 -26.01 -45.19 -6.90
CA ASP A 166 -25.69 -46.60 -7.10
C ASP A 166 -24.26 -46.81 -7.66
N GLU A 167 -23.74 -45.85 -8.45
CA GLU A 167 -22.37 -45.89 -9.00
C GLU A 167 -21.29 -45.52 -7.97
N ILE A 168 -21.66 -44.71 -6.98
CA ILE A 168 -20.76 -44.32 -5.89
C ILE A 168 -20.80 -45.31 -4.72
N GLU A 169 -21.84 -46.15 -4.65
CA GLU A 169 -22.05 -47.14 -3.60
C GLU A 169 -21.03 -48.28 -3.72
N GLY A 170 -20.07 -48.32 -2.79
CA GLY A 170 -19.02 -49.35 -2.75
C GLY A 170 -17.67 -48.92 -3.34
N VAL A 171 -17.57 -47.70 -3.88
CA VAL A 171 -16.29 -47.12 -4.29
C VAL A 171 -15.45 -46.76 -3.05
N PRO A 172 -14.19 -47.21 -2.96
CA PRO A 172 -13.34 -46.83 -1.85
C PRO A 172 -12.86 -45.38 -2.01
N LEU A 173 -12.87 -44.61 -0.90
CA LEU A 173 -12.39 -43.20 -0.83
C LEU A 173 -10.97 -43.00 -1.40
N SER A 174 -10.16 -44.07 -1.48
CA SER A 174 -8.82 -44.06 -2.08
C SER A 174 -8.78 -43.70 -3.57
N VAL A 175 -9.91 -43.75 -4.28
CA VAL A 175 -10.00 -43.33 -5.68
C VAL A 175 -9.81 -41.82 -5.83
N LEU A 176 -10.18 -41.03 -4.81
CA LEU A 176 -10.01 -39.59 -4.78
C LEU A 176 -8.59 -39.20 -4.31
N PRO A 177 -8.03 -38.08 -4.82
CA PRO A 177 -6.73 -37.61 -4.37
C PRO A 177 -6.73 -37.31 -2.85
N PRO A 178 -5.71 -37.77 -2.10
CA PRO A 178 -5.68 -37.62 -0.64
C PRO A 178 -5.68 -36.16 -0.17
N LYS A 179 -5.30 -35.21 -1.04
CA LYS A 179 -5.37 -33.76 -0.77
C LYS A 179 -6.80 -33.24 -0.60
N LEU A 180 -7.81 -33.93 -1.14
CA LEU A 180 -9.22 -33.55 -1.00
C LEU A 180 -9.85 -34.13 0.27
N LEU A 181 -9.35 -35.29 0.72
CA LEU A 181 -9.76 -35.95 1.97
C LEU A 181 -9.19 -35.27 3.23
N GLU A 182 -8.24 -34.35 3.07
CA GLU A 182 -7.55 -33.69 4.19
C GLU A 182 -8.42 -32.62 4.88
N ASN A 183 -9.41 -32.06 4.17
CA ASN A 183 -10.27 -30.98 4.66
C ASN A 183 -11.72 -31.42 4.97
N VAL A 184 -12.08 -32.67 4.69
CA VAL A 184 -13.46 -33.15 4.86
C VAL A 184 -13.45 -34.39 5.74
N SER A 185 -14.11 -34.32 6.90
CA SER A 185 -14.26 -35.44 7.84
C SER A 185 -15.42 -36.34 7.40
N ILE A 186 -15.14 -37.27 6.49
CA ILE A 186 -16.14 -38.19 5.92
C ILE A 186 -15.64 -39.62 5.99
N ASP A 187 -16.56 -40.52 6.35
CA ASP A 187 -16.28 -41.93 6.60
C ASP A 187 -16.64 -42.81 5.38
N SER A 188 -17.44 -42.30 4.44
CA SER A 188 -17.82 -43.02 3.21
C SER A 188 -17.99 -42.10 1.99
N MET A 189 -17.93 -42.68 0.78
CA MET A 189 -18.26 -41.96 -0.47
C MET A 189 -19.72 -41.51 -0.53
N VAL A 190 -20.62 -42.19 0.19
CA VAL A 190 -22.05 -41.84 0.27
C VAL A 190 -22.24 -40.54 1.06
N ASP A 191 -21.48 -40.34 2.13
CA ASP A 191 -21.52 -39.10 2.90
C ASP A 191 -20.95 -37.93 2.09
N LEU A 192 -19.90 -38.18 1.29
CA LEU A 192 -19.38 -37.19 0.35
C LEU A 192 -20.43 -36.83 -0.72
N PHE A 193 -21.15 -37.82 -1.22
CA PHE A 193 -22.22 -37.63 -2.19
C PHE A 193 -23.31 -36.71 -1.65
N GLU A 194 -23.82 -36.98 -0.44
CA GLU A 194 -24.84 -36.14 0.21
C GLU A 194 -24.34 -34.73 0.51
N LEU A 195 -23.03 -34.54 0.73
CA LEU A 195 -22.44 -33.24 0.97
C LEU A 195 -22.27 -32.40 -0.31
N LEU A 196 -22.09 -33.06 -1.45
CA LEU A 196 -21.92 -32.44 -2.76
C LEU A 196 -23.26 -32.24 -3.51
N ASP A 197 -24.27 -33.08 -3.24
CA ASP A 197 -25.62 -33.00 -3.81
C ASP A 197 -26.43 -31.87 -3.15
N VAL A 198 -26.16 -30.63 -3.56
CA VAL A 198 -26.79 -29.42 -3.00
C VAL A 198 -28.23 -29.24 -3.50
N ASP A 199 -28.53 -29.73 -4.71
CA ASP A 199 -29.86 -29.60 -5.31
C ASP A 199 -30.84 -30.71 -4.86
N GLY A 200 -30.31 -31.77 -4.23
CA GLY A 200 -31.08 -32.90 -3.73
C GLY A 200 -31.65 -33.77 -4.86
N GLY A 201 -31.03 -33.70 -6.04
CA GLY A 201 -31.45 -34.42 -7.25
C GLY A 201 -31.19 -35.92 -7.17
N GLY A 202 -30.34 -36.37 -6.24
CA GLY A 202 -29.91 -37.76 -6.14
C GLY A 202 -28.95 -38.18 -7.26
N GLN A 203 -28.38 -37.19 -7.97
CA GLN A 203 -27.38 -37.35 -9.03
C GLN A 203 -26.39 -36.19 -8.96
N LEU A 204 -25.10 -36.48 -9.09
CA LEU A 204 -24.05 -35.46 -9.12
C LEU A 204 -23.69 -35.10 -10.56
N THR A 205 -23.84 -33.83 -10.89
CA THR A 205 -23.33 -33.28 -12.15
C THR A 205 -21.82 -33.09 -12.10
N GLN A 206 -21.20 -33.04 -13.27
CA GLN A 206 -19.77 -32.69 -13.40
C GLN A 206 -19.46 -31.33 -12.76
N HIS A 207 -20.41 -30.38 -12.78
CA HIS A 207 -20.21 -29.06 -12.18
C HIS A 207 -20.20 -29.14 -10.65
N GLU A 208 -21.14 -29.87 -10.05
CA GLU A 208 -21.22 -30.06 -8.59
C GLU A 208 -20.03 -30.86 -8.05
N PHE A 209 -19.61 -31.90 -8.78
CA PHE A 209 -18.44 -32.69 -8.40
C PHE A 209 -17.15 -31.86 -8.43
N VAL A 210 -16.97 -31.00 -9.44
CA VAL A 210 -15.77 -30.16 -9.54
C VAL A 210 -15.83 -28.96 -8.58
N GLU A 211 -16.98 -28.31 -8.42
CA GLU A 211 -17.12 -27.12 -7.57
C GLU A 211 -17.11 -27.48 -6.08
N GLY A 212 -17.73 -28.58 -5.67
CA GLY A 212 -17.70 -29.00 -4.27
C GLY A 212 -16.37 -29.62 -3.82
N LEU A 213 -15.47 -29.92 -4.75
CA LEU A 213 -14.09 -30.36 -4.48
C LEU A 213 -13.03 -29.25 -4.61
N LEU A 214 -13.42 -28.02 -4.99
CA LEU A 214 -12.53 -26.85 -5.16
C LEU A 214 -12.62 -25.85 -4.01
#